data_AF-K6Y7E3-F1
#
_entry.id   AF-K6Y7E3-F1
#
_cell.length_a   1.000
_cell.length_b   1.000
_cell.length_c   1.000
_cell.angle_alpha   90.00
_cell.angle_beta   90.00
_cell.angle_gamma   90.00
#
_symmetry.space_group_name_H-M   'P 1'
#
loop_
_entity.id
_entity.type
_entity.pdbx_description
1 polymer ?
#
loop_
_entity_poly.entity_id
_entity_poly.type
_entity_poly.pdbx_seq_one_letter_code
_entity_poly.pdbx_strand_id
1 'polypeptide(L)'
;MAKPQPFAGIPNRVIDHPDFNKLSGNEIRLLLWFAYQYKGKNNGKLCAVWSQVKHRGFKSQTTLSNAIKGLRQKGFIELAKGNALTQSGRTPNYYAVTWEKVDEIRGFEMDLKPTRTALRTFIDVIDNPKP
;
A
#
# COMPACT_ATOMS: atom_id res chain seq x y z
N MET A 1 -5.79 19.66 -26.44
CA MET A 1 -4.62 19.45 -25.56
C MET A 1 -4.91 18.26 -24.66
N ALA A 2 -3.93 17.38 -24.41
CA ALA A 2 -4.12 16.24 -23.52
C ALA A 2 -4.34 16.75 -22.07
N LYS A 3 -5.29 16.18 -21.34
CA LYS A 3 -5.47 16.49 -19.91
C LYS A 3 -4.25 15.97 -19.13
N PRO A 4 -3.67 16.76 -18.22
CA PRO A 4 -2.60 16.29 -17.35
C PRO A 4 -3.12 15.11 -16.51
N GLN A 5 -2.33 14.04 -16.46
CA GLN A 5 -2.63 12.86 -15.66
C GLN A 5 -1.84 12.93 -14.35
N PRO A 6 -2.44 12.52 -13.21
CA PRO A 6 -1.69 12.44 -11.95
C PRO A 6 -0.60 11.36 -12.05
N PHE A 7 0.54 11.59 -11.41
CA PHE A 7 1.61 10.62 -11.30
C PHE A 7 1.45 9.75 -10.05
N ALA A 8 2.03 8.56 -10.07
CA ALA A 8 2.17 7.69 -8.91
C ALA A 8 3.58 7.88 -8.33
N GLY A 9 3.70 8.22 -7.05
CA GLY A 9 4.98 8.52 -6.42
C GLY A 9 5.24 7.69 -5.17
N ILE A 10 6.51 7.38 -4.94
CA ILE A 10 7.05 6.87 -3.67
C ILE A 10 8.16 7.86 -3.28
N PRO A 11 8.17 8.42 -2.06
CA PRO A 11 9.22 9.34 -1.64
C PRO A 11 10.61 8.68 -1.74
N ASN A 12 11.62 9.41 -2.20
CA ASN A 12 12.98 8.88 -2.38
C ASN A 12 13.50 8.18 -1.13
N ARG A 13 13.27 8.76 0.06
CA ARG A 13 13.67 8.13 1.34
C ARG A 13 13.13 6.71 1.56
N VAL A 14 11.96 6.39 1.01
CA VAL A 14 11.38 5.03 1.12
C VAL A 14 12.13 4.07 0.20
N ILE A 15 12.56 4.54 -0.98
CA ILE A 15 13.36 3.79 -1.96
C ILE A 15 14.80 3.63 -1.48
N ASP A 16 15.38 4.69 -0.91
CA ASP A 16 16.76 4.71 -0.40
C ASP A 16 16.92 3.84 0.86
N HIS A 17 15.82 3.55 1.57
CA HIS A 17 15.85 2.73 2.78
C HIS A 17 16.23 1.26 2.47
N PRO A 18 17.16 0.61 3.21
CA PRO A 18 17.64 -0.74 2.89
C PRO A 18 16.57 -1.84 2.83
N ASP A 19 15.44 -1.67 3.52
CA ASP A 19 14.32 -2.60 3.42
C ASP A 19 13.68 -2.64 2.03
N PHE A 20 13.81 -1.57 1.24
CA PHE A 20 13.33 -1.55 -0.14
C PHE A 20 14.11 -2.55 -1.00
N ASN A 21 15.42 -2.66 -0.78
CA ASN A 21 16.28 -3.64 -1.46
C ASN A 21 15.92 -5.09 -1.14
N LYS A 22 15.19 -5.34 -0.04
CA LYS A 22 14.69 -6.66 0.34
C LYS A 22 13.36 -7.01 -0.34
N LEU A 23 12.79 -6.11 -1.13
CA LEU A 23 11.56 -6.36 -1.88
C LEU A 23 11.85 -7.19 -3.14
N SER A 24 11.07 -8.24 -3.34
CA SER A 24 11.00 -9.00 -4.58
C SER A 24 10.32 -8.18 -5.68
N GLY A 25 10.51 -8.58 -6.94
CA GLY A 25 9.87 -7.89 -8.07
C GLY A 25 8.33 -7.87 -8.01
N ASN A 26 7.70 -8.90 -7.44
CA ASN A 26 6.24 -8.92 -7.25
C ASN A 26 5.78 -7.96 -6.16
N GLU A 27 6.55 -7.81 -5.08
CA GLU A 27 6.28 -6.84 -4.02
C GLU A 27 6.43 -5.40 -4.54
N ILE A 28 7.51 -5.10 -5.28
CA ILE A 28 7.71 -3.79 -5.91
C ILE A 28 6.53 -3.46 -6.84
N ARG A 29 6.12 -4.41 -7.69
CA ARG A 29 4.97 -4.23 -8.59
C ARG A 29 3.67 -3.95 -7.84
N LEU A 30 3.43 -4.64 -6.73
CA LEU A 30 2.25 -4.41 -5.89
C LEU A 30 2.34 -3.05 -5.19
N LEU A 31 3.53 -2.66 -4.73
CA LEU A 31 3.76 -1.39 -4.07
C LEU A 31 3.46 -0.21 -5.01
N LEU A 32 3.92 -0.30 -6.26
CA LEU A 32 3.60 0.67 -7.31
C LEU A 32 2.10 0.71 -7.63
N TRP A 33 1.40 -0.44 -7.56
CA TRP A 33 -0.05 -0.49 -7.71
C TRP A 33 -0.78 0.28 -6.60
N PHE A 34 -0.30 0.19 -5.35
CA PHE A 34 -0.84 0.97 -4.24
C PHE A 34 -0.50 2.46 -4.36
N ALA A 35 0.74 2.80 -4.71
CA ALA A 35 1.14 4.19 -4.98
C ALA A 35 0.31 4.82 -6.10
N TYR A 36 -0.05 4.04 -7.14
CA TYR A 36 -0.93 4.46 -8.22
C TYR A 36 -2.37 4.72 -7.75
N GLN A 37 -2.91 3.88 -6.86
CA GLN A 37 -4.27 4.05 -6.32
C GLN A 37 -4.38 5.21 -5.33
N TYR A 38 -3.30 5.55 -4.64
CA TYR A 38 -3.30 6.64 -3.67
C TYR A 38 -3.42 7.99 -4.37
N LYS A 39 -4.37 8.83 -3.91
CA LYS A 39 -4.73 10.14 -4.46
C LYS A 39 -4.70 11.25 -3.40
N GLY A 40 -3.97 11.05 -2.30
CA GLY A 40 -3.78 12.07 -1.26
C GLY A 40 -4.86 12.12 -0.16
N LYS A 41 -6.03 11.49 -0.37
CA LYS A 41 -7.17 11.54 0.56
C LYS A 41 -7.89 10.19 0.74
N ASN A 42 -7.23 9.11 0.37
CA ASN A 42 -7.80 7.75 0.38
C ASN A 42 -6.83 6.70 0.93
N ASN A 43 -5.77 7.10 1.65
CA ASN A 43 -4.85 6.15 2.25
C ASN A 43 -5.57 5.37 3.36
N GLY A 44 -5.67 4.04 3.19
CA GLY A 44 -6.54 3.18 3.99
C GLY A 44 -7.69 2.54 3.20
N LYS A 45 -7.98 3.06 1.99
CA LYS A 45 -8.92 2.45 1.04
C LYS A 45 -8.24 2.04 -0.26
N LEU A 46 -7.04 1.49 -0.14
CA LEU A 46 -6.30 0.91 -1.27
C LEU A 46 -6.55 -0.60 -1.29
N CYS A 47 -6.80 -1.20 -2.45
CA CYS A 47 -7.05 -2.65 -2.50
C CYS A 47 -6.32 -3.34 -3.65
N ALA A 48 -6.17 -4.65 -3.51
CA ALA A 48 -5.56 -5.48 -4.54
C ALA A 48 -6.35 -6.79 -4.61
N VAL A 49 -7.47 -6.76 -5.34
CA VAL A 49 -8.22 -7.99 -5.65
C VAL A 49 -7.72 -8.60 -6.95
N TRP A 50 -7.82 -9.92 -7.06
CA TRP A 50 -7.34 -10.66 -8.23
C TRP A 50 -7.87 -10.10 -9.56
N SER A 51 -9.15 -9.75 -9.63
CA SER A 51 -9.77 -9.18 -10.82
C SER A 51 -9.14 -7.85 -11.28
N GLN A 52 -8.61 -7.05 -10.35
CA GLN A 52 -7.94 -5.78 -10.66
C GLN A 52 -6.51 -5.98 -11.16
N VAL A 53 -5.81 -7.00 -10.66
CA VAL A 53 -4.35 -7.14 -10.85
C VAL A 53 -3.95 -8.26 -11.81
N LYS A 54 -4.86 -9.17 -12.18
CA LYS A 54 -4.56 -10.28 -13.11
C LYS A 54 -4.00 -9.81 -14.46
N HIS A 55 -4.46 -8.67 -14.97
CA HIS A 55 -3.97 -8.07 -16.23
C HIS A 55 -2.78 -7.12 -16.01
N ARG A 56 -2.36 -6.94 -14.75
CA ARG A 56 -1.24 -6.07 -14.36
C ARG A 56 0.01 -6.89 -14.05
N GLY A 57 0.08 -8.08 -14.65
CA GLY A 57 1.25 -8.94 -14.61
C GLY A 57 1.39 -9.79 -13.35
N PHE A 58 0.35 -9.94 -12.53
CA PHE A 58 0.31 -11.00 -11.52
C PHE A 58 -0.15 -12.30 -12.17
N LYS A 59 0.62 -13.38 -11.99
CA LYS A 59 0.38 -14.68 -12.65
C LYS A 59 -0.57 -15.60 -11.88
N SER A 60 -0.72 -15.40 -10.57
CA SER A 60 -1.62 -16.21 -9.75
C SER A 60 -2.09 -15.45 -8.49
N GLN A 61 -3.17 -15.93 -7.88
CA GLN A 61 -3.65 -15.43 -6.60
C GLN A 61 -2.62 -15.67 -5.47
N THR A 62 -1.92 -16.81 -5.51
CA THR A 62 -0.85 -17.12 -4.54
C THR A 62 0.29 -16.12 -4.61
N THR A 63 0.73 -15.76 -5.82
CA THR A 63 1.76 -14.72 -6.03
C THR A 63 1.33 -13.37 -5.45
N LEU A 64 0.07 -12.98 -5.67
CA LEU A 64 -0.50 -11.76 -5.09
C LEU A 64 -0.53 -11.82 -3.56
N SER A 65 -1.02 -12.91 -2.99
CA SER A 65 -1.08 -13.12 -1.53
C SER A 65 0.29 -13.04 -0.88
N ASN A 66 1.30 -13.69 -1.48
CA ASN A 66 2.68 -13.64 -1.01
C ASN A 66 3.27 -12.22 -1.08
N ALA A 67 2.98 -11.46 -2.15
CA ALA A 67 3.41 -10.08 -2.28
C ALA A 67 2.77 -9.17 -1.21
N ILE A 68 1.46 -9.33 -0.95
CA ILE A 68 0.76 -8.62 0.13
C ILE A 68 1.40 -8.95 1.48
N LYS A 69 1.60 -10.23 1.78
CA LYS A 69 2.21 -10.70 3.03
C LYS A 69 3.60 -10.09 3.22
N GLY A 70 4.43 -10.14 2.19
CA GLY A 70 5.80 -9.64 2.25
C GLY A 70 5.88 -8.11 2.41
N LEU A 71 5.03 -7.35 1.72
CA LEU A 71 4.93 -5.90 1.93
C LEU A 71 4.48 -5.53 3.35
N ARG A 72 3.53 -6.28 3.93
CA ARG A 72 3.10 -6.09 5.32
C ARG A 72 4.22 -6.41 6.30
N GLN A 73 4.88 -7.56 6.12
CA GLN A 73 5.98 -7.99 7.00
C GLN A 73 7.15 -7.01 6.98
N LYS A 74 7.44 -6.38 5.84
CA LYS A 74 8.48 -5.36 5.70
C LYS A 74 8.00 -3.94 6.03
N GLY A 75 6.75 -3.78 6.48
CA GLY A 75 6.20 -2.51 6.94
C GLY A 75 6.03 -1.44 5.85
N PHE A 76 5.77 -1.83 4.60
CA PHE A 76 5.47 -0.89 3.50
C PHE A 76 3.97 -0.62 3.36
N ILE A 77 3.14 -1.57 3.78
CA ILE A 77 1.68 -1.41 3.83
C ILE A 77 1.12 -1.94 5.15
N GLU A 78 -0.01 -1.39 5.59
CA GLU A 78 -0.77 -1.89 6.75
C GLU A 78 -2.20 -2.26 6.34
N LEU A 79 -2.79 -3.27 6.98
CA LEU A 79 -4.20 -3.61 6.79
C LEU A 79 -5.06 -2.54 7.47
N ALA A 80 -5.83 -1.81 6.66
CA ALA A 80 -6.71 -0.76 7.14
C ALA A 80 -8.12 -1.28 7.45
N LYS A 81 -8.61 -2.24 6.66
CA LYS A 81 -9.90 -2.91 6.91
C LYS A 81 -9.85 -4.36 6.42
N GLY A 82 -10.23 -5.29 7.28
CA GLY A 82 -10.36 -6.70 6.93
C GLY A 82 -11.53 -6.97 5.97
N ASN A 83 -11.44 -8.06 5.22
CA ASN A 83 -12.59 -8.59 4.50
C ASN A 83 -13.70 -9.00 5.47
N ALA A 84 -14.94 -8.83 5.04
CA ALA A 84 -16.13 -9.20 5.78
C ALA A 84 -17.15 -9.82 4.82
N LEU A 85 -17.97 -10.75 5.33
CA LEU A 85 -19.13 -11.24 4.61
C LEU A 85 -20.27 -10.23 4.74
N THR A 86 -20.82 -9.80 3.61
CA THR A 86 -21.97 -8.88 3.53
C THR A 86 -23.09 -9.52 2.72
N GLN A 87 -24.27 -8.88 2.70
CA GLN A 87 -25.40 -9.31 1.87
C GLN A 87 -25.05 -9.38 0.38
N SER A 88 -24.11 -8.53 -0.09
CA SER A 88 -23.65 -8.48 -1.48
C SER A 88 -22.38 -9.32 -1.72
N GLY A 89 -22.02 -10.21 -0.79
CA GLY A 89 -20.84 -11.06 -0.88
C GLY A 89 -19.68 -10.59 0.00
N ARG A 90 -18.48 -11.12 -0.25
CA ARG A 90 -17.29 -10.83 0.55
C ARG A 90 -16.61 -9.54 0.08
N THR A 91 -16.40 -8.59 0.99
CA THR A 91 -15.63 -7.37 0.71
C THR A 91 -14.14 -7.69 0.58
N PRO A 92 -13.34 -6.87 -0.12
CA PRO A 92 -11.90 -7.07 -0.16
C PRO A 92 -11.23 -6.58 1.14
N ASN A 93 -9.99 -7.00 1.34
CA ASN A 93 -9.11 -6.31 2.28
C ASN A 93 -8.73 -4.93 1.71
N TYR A 94 -8.64 -3.94 2.59
CA TYR A 94 -8.15 -2.61 2.28
C TYR A 94 -6.88 -2.31 3.06
N TYR A 95 -5.99 -1.55 2.44
CA TYR A 95 -4.64 -1.28 2.92
C TYR A 95 -4.33 0.21 2.89
N ALA A 96 -3.36 0.59 3.72
CA ALA A 96 -2.70 1.90 3.70
C ALA A 96 -1.21 1.71 3.37
N VAL A 97 -0.62 2.63 2.62
CA VAL A 97 0.85 2.76 2.55
C VAL A 97 1.35 3.41 3.84
N THR A 98 2.52 2.99 4.32
CA THR A 98 2.99 3.37 5.66
C THR A 98 3.76 4.70 5.71
N TRP A 99 4.30 5.17 4.58
CA TRP A 99 5.01 6.46 4.50
C TRP A 99 4.09 7.69 4.44
N GLU A 100 2.77 7.48 4.39
CA GLU A 100 1.76 8.54 4.44
C GLU A 100 0.86 8.36 5.65
N LYS A 101 0.19 9.44 6.06
CA LYS A 101 -0.85 9.36 7.09
C LYS A 101 -2.03 8.51 6.60
N VAL A 102 -2.73 7.85 7.52
CA VAL A 102 -4.00 7.17 7.23
C VAL A 102 -5.09 8.22 7.19
N ASP A 103 -5.87 8.24 6.11
CA ASP A 103 -6.89 9.26 5.87
C ASP A 103 -8.21 8.90 6.56
N GLU A 104 -8.91 9.91 7.05
CA GLU A 104 -10.34 9.77 7.34
C GLU A 104 -11.11 9.77 6.02
N ILE A 105 -11.93 8.75 5.80
CA ILE A 105 -12.67 8.56 4.54
C ILE A 105 -14.16 8.55 4.84
N ARG A 106 -14.84 9.63 4.45
CA ARG A 106 -16.28 9.79 4.69
C ARG A 106 -17.08 8.60 4.15
N GLY A 107 -17.89 8.00 5.01
CA GLY A 107 -18.74 6.85 4.66
C GLY A 107 -17.97 5.52 4.50
N PHE A 108 -16.73 5.45 4.99
CA PHE A 108 -15.93 4.23 4.96
C PHE A 108 -15.23 4.03 6.30
N GLU A 109 -15.84 3.22 7.15
CA GLU A 109 -15.28 2.86 8.46
C GLU A 109 -14.14 1.85 8.30
N MET A 110 -13.00 2.13 8.94
CA MET A 110 -11.79 1.30 8.90
C MET A 110 -11.50 0.74 10.29
N ASP A 111 -10.85 -0.43 10.33
CA ASP A 111 -10.37 -1.03 11.59
C ASP A 111 -9.14 -0.26 12.08
N LEU A 112 -8.32 0.23 11.15
CA LEU A 112 -7.21 1.13 11.41
C LEU A 112 -7.70 2.57 11.53
N LYS A 113 -7.39 3.22 12.67
CA LYS A 113 -7.78 4.61 12.92
C LYS A 113 -7.00 5.58 12.01
N PRO A 114 -7.64 6.66 11.52
CA PRO A 114 -6.93 7.74 10.84
C PRO A 114 -5.80 8.31 11.69
N THR A 115 -4.72 8.76 11.03
CA THR A 115 -3.54 9.29 11.70
C THR A 115 -3.21 10.70 11.24
N ARG A 116 -2.47 11.45 12.07
CA ARG A 116 -1.96 12.78 11.71
C ARG A 116 -0.60 12.73 11.02
N THR A 117 0.13 11.63 11.21
CA THR A 117 1.49 11.40 10.70
C THR A 117 1.57 10.06 9.99
N ALA A 118 2.64 9.86 9.22
CA ALA A 118 2.95 8.57 8.61
C ALA A 118 3.08 7.46 9.68
N LEU A 119 2.70 6.23 9.32
CA LEU A 119 2.86 5.05 10.17
C LEU A 119 4.34 4.65 10.31
N ARG A 120 5.14 4.93 9.29
CA ARG A 120 6.59 4.69 9.25
C ARG A 120 7.29 5.86 8.56
N THR A 121 8.34 6.38 9.19
CA THR A 121 9.07 7.56 8.71
C THR A 121 10.25 7.24 7.79
N PHE A 122 10.79 6.00 7.86
CA PHE A 122 11.96 5.53 7.10
C PHE A 122 13.25 6.34 7.36
N ILE A 123 13.38 6.96 8.54
CA ILE A 123 14.55 7.76 8.94
C ILE A 123 15.60 6.95 9.71
N ASP A 124 15.22 5.79 10.22
CA ASP A 124 15.95 5.02 11.22
C ASP A 124 17.32 4.52 10.76
N VAL A 125 17.51 4.35 9.45
CA VAL A 125 18.79 3.91 8.87
C VAL A 125 19.48 5.00 8.05
N ILE A 126 18.74 6.01 7.59
CA ILE A 126 19.26 7.10 6.75
C ILE A 126 19.89 8.20 7.62
N ASP A 127 19.20 8.58 8.70
CA ASP A 127 19.61 9.71 9.54
C ASP A 127 20.43 9.26 10.77
N ASN A 128 20.43 7.96 11.08
CA ASN A 128 21.24 7.35 12.14
C ASN A 128 21.88 6.04 11.64
N PRO A 129 22.91 6.12 10.78
CA PRO A 129 23.67 4.92 10.43
C PRO A 129 24.27 4.34 11.72
N LYS A 130 24.01 3.06 12.01
CA LYS A 130 24.74 2.35 13.06
C LYS A 130 26.24 2.43 12.72
N PRO A 131 27.11 2.71 13.71
CA PRO A 131 28.55 2.81 13.50
C PRO A 131 29.14 1.51 12.94
#